data_AF-A0A8B6ZXA6-F1
#
_entry.id   AF-A0A8B6ZXA6-F1
#
_cell.length_a   1.000
_cell.length_b   1.000
_cell.length_c   1.000
_cell.angle_alpha   90.00
_cell.angle_beta   90.00
_cell.angle_gamma   90.00
#
_symmetry.space_group_name_H-M   'P 1'
#
loop_
_entity.id
_entity.type
_entity.pdbx_description
1 polymer ?
#
loop_
_entity_poly.entity_id
_entity_poly.type
_entity_poly.pdbx_seq_one_letter_code
_entity_poly.pdbx_strand_id
1 'polypeptide(L)'
;MSSSGAKDRPELQFPFLLDEDTVATLQECKTLFILRGLPGSGKSTLARVIVDRYHDGTKMVSADTYKIKPGARGATSEEYKRLDEELATYCRRDTRVLVLDDTNHEPERLEQLFEMADQYQYQVVLVEPKTAWRLDCAQLKEKNQWQLSADELKKLKPGLEKDFLPLYFGWFLTKKSSESLRKAGQTFLEELGNHKAFKKELPHFVSGDEPREKMDLVTYFGKRPPGVLHCTTKFCDYGKAAGADEYAQQDVVKKSYGKAFKLVISALFVTPKTTGARVELSEQELPLWPNDVDRLSPSDSLPRGSRAHITLGCASEVEAVQTGLDLLEIVKQEKGGNRGEEVGELHRGKLYSLGSGRWVLSLAKKMEVKAIFTGYYGKGKPVPTHSSRKGGALQSCTII
;
A
#
# COMPACT_ATOMS: atom_id res chain seq x y z
N MET A 1 -21.85 0.37 -26.79
CA MET A 1 -22.05 1.84 -26.80
C MET A 1 -21.84 2.34 -25.38
N SER A 2 -20.97 3.28 -24.98
CA SER A 2 -19.88 4.03 -25.62
C SER A 2 -18.85 4.30 -24.50
N SER A 3 -17.59 3.85 -24.64
CA SER A 3 -16.51 4.16 -23.67
C SER A 3 -16.09 5.64 -23.69
N SER A 4 -16.74 6.48 -24.50
CA SER A 4 -16.56 7.93 -24.55
C SER A 4 -17.18 8.68 -23.36
N GLY A 5 -18.13 8.09 -22.62
CA GLY A 5 -18.90 8.82 -21.60
C GLY A 5 -18.11 9.31 -20.38
N ALA A 6 -16.97 8.68 -20.05
CA ALA A 6 -16.15 9.06 -18.90
C ALA A 6 -15.02 10.05 -19.24
N LYS A 7 -14.52 10.04 -20.49
CA LYS A 7 -13.37 10.89 -20.89
C LYS A 7 -13.72 12.38 -20.92
N ASP A 8 -14.97 12.71 -21.20
CA ASP A 8 -15.44 14.10 -21.33
C ASP A 8 -16.09 14.66 -20.05
N ARG A 9 -16.15 13.87 -18.97
CA ARG A 9 -16.76 14.26 -17.69
C ARG A 9 -15.70 14.55 -16.64
N PRO A 10 -15.51 15.82 -16.22
CA PRO A 10 -14.53 16.18 -15.18
C PRO A 10 -14.68 15.39 -13.88
N GLU A 11 -15.92 15.06 -13.51
CA GLU A 11 -16.25 14.32 -12.29
C GLU A 11 -15.89 12.82 -12.33
N LEU A 12 -15.55 12.27 -13.51
CA LEU A 12 -15.12 10.87 -13.70
C LEU A 12 -13.63 10.73 -14.05
N GLN A 13 -12.85 11.80 -13.89
CA GLN A 13 -11.41 11.80 -14.17
C GLN A 13 -10.63 11.06 -13.08
N PHE A 14 -10.70 9.73 -13.09
CA PHE A 14 -9.97 8.85 -12.18
C PHE A 14 -9.03 7.93 -12.97
N PRO A 15 -7.78 7.71 -12.49
CA PRO A 15 -6.83 6.83 -13.18
C PRO A 15 -7.38 5.41 -13.30
N PHE A 16 -8.06 4.92 -12.26
CA PHE A 16 -8.71 3.59 -12.26
C PHE A 16 -9.94 3.48 -13.17
N LEU A 17 -10.30 4.52 -13.93
CA LEU A 17 -11.32 4.44 -14.99
C LEU A 17 -10.73 4.69 -16.37
N LEU A 18 -9.79 5.63 -16.47
CA LEU A 18 -9.33 6.18 -17.75
C LEU A 18 -7.99 5.61 -18.24
N ASP A 19 -7.13 5.18 -17.32
CA ASP A 19 -5.80 4.66 -17.64
C ASP A 19 -5.85 3.14 -17.80
N GLU A 20 -5.70 2.65 -19.04
CA GLU A 20 -5.84 1.23 -19.38
C GLU A 20 -4.86 0.34 -18.62
N ASP A 21 -3.61 0.81 -18.43
CA ASP A 21 -2.61 0.09 -17.66
C ASP A 21 -3.01 -0.03 -16.18
N THR A 22 -3.64 1.02 -15.64
CA THR A 22 -4.19 1.01 -14.28
C THR A 22 -5.33 0.02 -14.17
N VAL A 23 -6.28 0.02 -15.11
CA VAL A 23 -7.42 -0.90 -15.09
C VAL A 23 -6.95 -2.35 -15.20
N ALA A 24 -6.05 -2.64 -16.14
CA ALA A 24 -5.47 -3.98 -16.30
C ALA A 24 -4.75 -4.43 -15.02
N THR A 25 -4.01 -3.53 -14.36
CA THR A 25 -3.30 -3.85 -13.11
C THR A 25 -4.26 -4.11 -11.95
N LEU A 26 -5.32 -3.32 -11.80
CA LEU A 26 -6.33 -3.52 -10.76
C LEU A 26 -7.14 -4.81 -10.96
N GLN A 27 -7.34 -5.26 -12.21
CA GLN A 27 -7.93 -6.57 -12.51
C GLN A 27 -7.06 -7.77 -12.09
N GLU A 28 -5.76 -7.54 -11.81
CA GLU A 28 -4.85 -8.54 -11.24
C GLU A 28 -4.82 -8.48 -9.69
N CYS A 29 -5.43 -7.46 -9.08
CA CYS A 29 -5.46 -7.23 -7.64
C CYS A 29 -6.79 -7.66 -7.00
N LYS A 30 -6.75 -7.83 -5.67
CA LYS A 30 -7.95 -7.76 -4.82
C LYS A 30 -8.12 -6.31 -4.40
N THR A 31 -9.07 -5.59 -4.98
CA THR A 31 -9.30 -4.17 -4.75
C THR A 31 -10.68 -3.93 -4.18
N LEU A 32 -10.75 -3.19 -3.07
CA LEU A 32 -11.99 -2.72 -2.48
C LEU A 32 -12.08 -1.20 -2.65
N PHE A 33 -12.93 -0.77 -3.56
CA PHE A 33 -13.35 0.63 -3.68
C PHE A 33 -14.36 0.94 -2.59
N ILE A 34 -14.01 1.84 -1.68
CA ILE A 34 -14.93 2.34 -0.65
C ILE A 34 -15.34 3.74 -1.07
N LEU A 35 -16.60 3.92 -1.45
CA LEU A 35 -17.11 5.24 -1.80
C LEU A 35 -17.46 6.03 -0.54
N ARG A 36 -17.14 7.32 -0.51
CA ARG A 36 -17.37 8.20 0.63
C ARG A 36 -17.93 9.54 0.15
N GLY A 37 -18.98 10.04 0.81
CA GLY A 37 -19.60 11.32 0.44
C GLY A 37 -21.09 11.40 0.74
N LEU A 38 -21.64 12.61 0.72
CA LEU A 38 -23.04 12.86 1.09
C LEU A 38 -24.05 12.18 0.14
N PRO A 39 -25.27 11.88 0.60
CA PRO A 39 -26.36 11.47 -0.29
C PRO A 39 -26.60 12.50 -1.41
N GLY A 40 -26.69 12.05 -2.67
CA GLY A 40 -26.81 12.93 -3.84
C GLY A 40 -25.48 13.44 -4.45
N SER A 41 -24.32 13.12 -3.85
CA SER A 41 -23.01 13.58 -4.32
C SER A 41 -22.47 12.86 -5.56
N GLY A 42 -23.21 11.88 -6.10
CA GLY A 42 -22.82 11.12 -7.29
C GLY A 42 -22.08 9.81 -7.01
N LYS A 43 -21.96 9.35 -5.75
CA LYS A 43 -21.35 8.06 -5.39
C LYS A 43 -21.93 6.89 -6.18
N SER A 44 -23.25 6.68 -6.16
CA SER A 44 -23.90 5.57 -6.86
C SER A 44 -23.77 5.65 -8.38
N THR A 45 -23.56 6.85 -8.94
CA THR A 45 -23.21 7.01 -10.35
C THR A 45 -21.78 6.53 -10.60
N LEU A 46 -20.83 6.96 -9.77
CA LEU A 46 -19.44 6.50 -9.84
C LEU A 46 -19.33 4.98 -9.62
N ALA A 47 -20.09 4.42 -8.67
CA ALA A 47 -20.15 3.00 -8.38
C ALA A 47 -20.50 2.18 -9.62
N ARG A 48 -21.58 2.58 -10.31
CA ARG A 48 -22.03 1.95 -11.55
C ARG A 48 -20.99 2.04 -12.65
N VAL A 49 -20.36 3.20 -12.82
CA VAL A 49 -19.27 3.37 -13.81
C VAL A 49 -18.09 2.46 -13.49
N ILE A 50 -17.72 2.26 -12.22
CA ILE A 50 -16.67 1.30 -11.83
C ILE A 50 -17.13 -0.13 -12.18
N VAL A 51 -18.33 -0.53 -11.79
CA VAL A 51 -18.86 -1.88 -12.13
C VAL A 51 -18.83 -2.13 -13.64
N ASP A 52 -19.32 -1.17 -14.42
CA ASP A 52 -19.34 -1.24 -15.88
C ASP A 52 -17.92 -1.29 -16.46
N ARG A 53 -16.94 -0.63 -15.84
CA ARG A 53 -15.56 -0.59 -16.34
C ARG A 53 -14.80 -1.90 -16.14
N TYR A 54 -15.08 -2.59 -15.03
CA TYR A 54 -14.35 -3.79 -14.61
C TYR A 54 -15.12 -5.09 -14.88
N HIS A 55 -16.38 -4.99 -15.34
CA HIS A 55 -17.23 -6.10 -15.82
C HIS A 55 -17.26 -7.30 -14.86
N ASP A 56 -17.15 -8.53 -15.38
CA ASP A 56 -17.37 -9.81 -14.71
C ASP A 56 -16.51 -10.03 -13.44
N GLY A 57 -15.41 -9.30 -13.29
CA GLY A 57 -14.55 -9.33 -12.12
C GLY A 57 -15.07 -8.54 -10.91
N THR A 58 -16.24 -7.91 -11.02
CA THR A 58 -16.70 -6.88 -10.08
C THR A 58 -18.01 -7.21 -9.40
N LYS A 59 -18.11 -6.88 -8.11
CA LYS A 59 -19.39 -6.85 -7.38
C LYS A 59 -19.56 -5.53 -6.64
N MET A 60 -20.79 -5.05 -6.63
CA MET A 60 -21.18 -3.85 -5.89
C MET A 60 -22.06 -4.25 -4.72
N VAL A 61 -21.75 -3.71 -3.55
CA VAL A 61 -22.58 -3.76 -2.34
C VAL A 61 -22.98 -2.32 -2.05
N SER A 62 -24.28 -2.05 -1.98
CA SER A 62 -24.79 -0.70 -1.76
C SER A 62 -25.66 -0.65 -0.51
N ALA A 63 -25.43 0.33 0.34
CA ALA A 63 -26.26 0.60 1.52
C ALA A 63 -27.74 0.85 1.14
N ASP A 64 -27.97 1.41 -0.04
CA ASP A 64 -29.31 1.71 -0.55
C ASP A 64 -30.11 0.44 -0.87
N THR A 65 -29.45 -0.61 -1.38
CA THR A 65 -30.07 -1.93 -1.62
C THR A 65 -30.62 -2.53 -0.33
N TYR A 66 -29.93 -2.30 0.79
CA TYR A 66 -30.32 -2.75 2.12
C TYR A 66 -31.26 -1.78 2.84
N LYS A 67 -31.67 -0.69 2.17
CA LYS A 67 -32.50 0.38 2.72
C LYS A 67 -31.90 1.04 3.97
N ILE A 68 -30.58 1.15 4.02
CA ILE A 68 -29.87 1.81 5.12
C ILE A 68 -29.95 3.32 4.92
N LYS A 69 -30.80 3.99 5.70
CA LYS A 69 -30.92 5.46 5.67
C LYS A 69 -29.65 6.09 6.28
N PRO A 70 -28.98 7.03 5.59
CA PRO A 70 -27.84 7.76 6.14
C PRO A 70 -28.21 8.53 7.42
N GLY A 71 -27.43 8.33 8.48
CA GLY A 71 -27.67 8.91 9.80
C GLY A 71 -26.74 8.31 10.86
N ALA A 72 -26.90 8.72 12.12
CA ALA A 72 -26.15 8.17 13.24
C ALA A 72 -26.50 6.69 13.45
N ARG A 73 -25.49 5.83 13.59
CA ARG A 73 -25.63 4.36 13.54
C ARG A 73 -26.53 3.70 14.60
N GLY A 74 -26.96 4.45 15.62
CA GLY A 74 -27.81 3.94 16.70
C GLY A 74 -29.17 3.37 16.27
N ALA A 75 -29.56 3.48 15.00
CA ALA A 75 -30.88 3.07 14.49
C ALA A 75 -30.89 1.90 13.49
N THR A 76 -29.75 1.39 12.97
CA THR A 76 -29.73 0.48 11.78
C THR A 76 -28.72 -0.68 11.86
N SER A 77 -28.49 -1.24 13.05
CA SER A 77 -27.45 -2.26 13.29
C SER A 77 -27.64 -3.56 12.49
N GLU A 78 -28.88 -4.03 12.33
CA GLU A 78 -29.17 -5.31 11.67
C GLU A 78 -29.05 -5.21 10.15
N GLU A 79 -29.40 -4.06 9.54
CA GLU A 79 -29.23 -3.85 8.11
C GLU A 79 -27.75 -3.79 7.72
N TYR A 80 -26.93 -3.09 8.52
CA TYR A 80 -25.47 -3.09 8.33
C TYR A 80 -24.88 -4.48 8.48
N LYS A 81 -25.38 -5.30 9.41
CA LYS A 81 -24.94 -6.69 9.56
C LYS A 81 -25.16 -7.50 8.27
N ARG A 82 -26.33 -7.40 7.63
CA ARG A 82 -26.59 -8.10 6.35
C ARG A 82 -25.68 -7.61 5.23
N LEU A 83 -25.47 -6.29 5.15
CA LEU A 83 -24.55 -5.69 4.20
C LEU A 83 -23.11 -6.20 4.39
N ASP A 84 -22.65 -6.25 5.64
CA ASP A 84 -21.32 -6.72 6.01
C ASP A 84 -21.15 -8.21 5.75
N GLU A 85 -22.18 -9.02 6.00
CA GLU A 85 -22.21 -10.45 5.67
C GLU A 85 -22.10 -10.68 4.15
N GLU A 86 -22.77 -9.87 3.33
CA GLU A 86 -22.66 -9.95 1.87
C GLU A 86 -21.26 -9.52 1.40
N LEU A 87 -20.74 -8.39 1.89
CA LEU A 87 -19.40 -7.92 1.57
C LEU A 87 -18.36 -8.98 1.95
N ALA A 88 -18.44 -9.54 3.16
CA ALA A 88 -17.59 -10.63 3.62
C ALA A 88 -17.75 -11.90 2.78
N THR A 89 -18.94 -12.18 2.24
CA THR A 89 -19.17 -13.30 1.32
C THR A 89 -18.41 -13.11 0.01
N TYR A 90 -18.46 -11.92 -0.58
CA TYR A 90 -17.67 -11.63 -1.78
C TYR A 90 -16.16 -11.63 -1.50
N CYS A 91 -15.76 -11.14 -0.33
CA CYS A 91 -14.38 -11.20 0.14
C CYS A 91 -13.86 -12.64 0.22
N ARG A 92 -14.65 -13.55 0.81
CA ARG A 92 -14.35 -15.00 0.92
C ARG A 92 -14.29 -15.72 -0.43
N ARG A 93 -15.02 -15.22 -1.43
CA ARG A 93 -15.02 -15.75 -2.81
C ARG A 93 -13.89 -15.21 -3.67
N ASP A 94 -12.95 -14.45 -3.10
CA ASP A 94 -11.83 -13.82 -3.81
C ASP A 94 -12.28 -12.99 -5.03
N THR A 95 -13.41 -12.28 -4.89
CA THR A 95 -13.88 -11.34 -5.92
C THR A 95 -12.81 -10.28 -6.16
N ARG A 96 -12.39 -10.07 -7.40
CA ARG A 96 -11.22 -9.22 -7.67
C ARG A 96 -11.47 -7.76 -7.36
N VAL A 97 -12.60 -7.24 -7.82
CA VAL A 97 -12.99 -5.85 -7.59
C VAL A 97 -14.29 -5.79 -6.81
N LEU A 98 -14.26 -5.09 -5.68
CA LEU A 98 -15.43 -4.81 -4.87
C LEU A 98 -15.68 -3.31 -4.82
N VAL A 99 -16.94 -2.92 -4.93
CA VAL A 99 -17.38 -1.54 -4.84
C VAL A 99 -18.40 -1.45 -3.71
N LEU A 100 -18.03 -0.76 -2.64
CA LEU A 100 -18.93 -0.46 -1.54
C LEU A 100 -19.47 0.97 -1.71
N ASP A 101 -20.75 1.08 -2.02
CA ASP A 101 -21.46 2.35 -2.15
C ASP A 101 -22.26 2.65 -0.88
N ASP A 102 -21.71 3.52 -0.04
CA ASP A 102 -22.33 4.03 1.17
C ASP A 102 -21.84 5.47 1.43
N THR A 103 -22.48 6.18 2.35
CA THR A 103 -22.11 7.53 2.76
C THR A 103 -20.75 7.54 3.46
N ASN A 104 -20.46 6.54 4.31
CA ASN A 104 -19.18 6.35 5.01
C ASN A 104 -18.66 7.64 5.70
N HIS A 105 -19.56 8.36 6.37
CA HIS A 105 -19.27 9.61 7.08
C HIS A 105 -18.76 9.40 8.51
N GLU A 106 -18.97 8.22 9.10
CA GLU A 106 -18.55 7.91 10.47
C GLU A 106 -17.19 7.18 10.45
N PRO A 107 -16.17 7.66 11.19
CA PRO A 107 -14.86 7.02 11.29
C PRO A 107 -14.92 5.56 11.71
N GLU A 108 -15.79 5.21 12.66
CA GLU A 108 -15.91 3.85 13.18
C GLU A 108 -16.44 2.87 12.12
N ARG A 109 -17.09 3.37 11.05
CA ARG A 109 -17.58 2.54 9.94
C ARG A 109 -16.41 2.20 9.02
N LEU A 110 -15.64 3.23 8.69
CA LEU A 110 -14.44 3.09 7.89
C LEU A 110 -13.44 2.14 8.57
N GLU A 111 -13.24 2.25 9.88
CA GLU A 111 -12.38 1.31 10.63
C GLU A 111 -12.82 -0.15 10.48
N GLN A 112 -14.11 -0.46 10.65
CA GLN A 112 -14.65 -1.81 10.46
C GLN A 112 -14.41 -2.35 9.04
N LEU A 113 -14.60 -1.48 8.04
CA LEU A 113 -14.38 -1.83 6.64
C LEU A 113 -12.91 -2.06 6.33
N PHE A 114 -12.00 -1.27 6.91
CA PHE A 114 -10.56 -1.46 6.75
C PHE A 114 -10.08 -2.74 7.44
N GLU A 115 -10.61 -3.06 8.62
CA GLU A 115 -10.33 -4.33 9.30
C GLU A 115 -10.78 -5.53 8.46
N MET A 116 -11.95 -5.45 7.82
CA MET A 116 -12.40 -6.46 6.87
C MET A 116 -11.50 -6.55 5.64
N ALA A 117 -11.12 -5.41 5.05
CA ALA A 117 -10.21 -5.37 3.91
C ALA A 117 -8.87 -6.04 4.24
N ASP A 118 -8.31 -5.74 5.41
CA ASP A 118 -7.08 -6.36 5.92
C ASP A 118 -7.27 -7.86 6.14
N GLN A 119 -8.35 -8.30 6.81
CA GLN A 119 -8.62 -9.72 7.04
C GLN A 119 -8.59 -10.54 5.75
N TYR A 120 -9.13 -9.98 4.66
CA TYR A 120 -9.20 -10.65 3.37
C TYR A 120 -8.16 -10.17 2.35
N GLN A 121 -7.20 -9.35 2.78
CA GLN A 121 -6.06 -8.87 1.98
C GLN A 121 -6.47 -8.10 0.71
N TYR A 122 -7.47 -7.23 0.84
CA TYR A 122 -7.88 -6.28 -0.20
C TYR A 122 -7.09 -4.98 -0.08
N GLN A 123 -6.63 -4.48 -1.22
CA GLN A 123 -6.11 -3.12 -1.34
C GLN A 123 -7.30 -2.16 -1.35
N VAL A 124 -7.32 -1.24 -0.39
CA VAL A 124 -8.38 -0.23 -0.31
C VAL A 124 -8.07 0.93 -1.25
N VAL A 125 -9.07 1.36 -2.00
CA VAL A 125 -9.08 2.65 -2.69
C VAL A 125 -10.27 3.42 -2.15
N LEU A 126 -10.01 4.37 -1.24
CA LEU A 126 -11.05 5.25 -0.70
C LEU A 126 -11.35 6.35 -1.73
N VAL A 127 -12.59 6.44 -2.18
CA VAL A 127 -12.97 7.31 -3.31
C VAL A 127 -14.08 8.27 -2.92
N GLU A 128 -13.82 9.55 -3.13
CA GLU A 128 -14.83 10.59 -3.03
C GLU A 128 -15.25 11.09 -4.41
N PRO A 129 -16.54 11.37 -4.66
CA PRO A 129 -16.98 11.96 -5.91
C PRO A 129 -16.29 13.31 -6.18
N LYS A 130 -15.99 13.59 -7.45
CA LYS A 130 -15.37 14.85 -7.91
C LYS A 130 -16.39 15.89 -8.39
N THR A 131 -17.68 15.68 -8.15
CA THR A 131 -18.73 16.65 -8.53
C THR A 131 -18.57 17.95 -7.74
N ALA A 132 -18.75 19.10 -8.40
CA ALA A 132 -18.61 20.42 -7.76
C ALA A 132 -19.56 20.63 -6.55
N TRP A 133 -20.74 19.98 -6.56
CA TRP A 133 -21.75 20.08 -5.50
C TRP A 133 -21.62 19.01 -4.41
N ARG A 134 -20.53 18.23 -4.37
CA ARG A 134 -20.39 17.05 -3.49
C ARG A 134 -20.61 17.32 -2.00
N LEU A 135 -20.42 18.57 -1.56
CA LEU A 135 -20.62 19.05 -0.18
C LEU A 135 -21.68 20.17 -0.07
N ASP A 136 -22.36 20.52 -1.15
CA ASP A 136 -23.38 21.57 -1.17
C ASP A 136 -24.74 21.01 -0.73
N CYS A 137 -25.07 21.19 0.55
CA CYS A 137 -26.30 20.65 1.13
C CYS A 137 -27.59 21.21 0.50
N ALA A 138 -27.56 22.41 -0.10
CA ALA A 138 -28.73 22.99 -0.76
C ALA A 138 -29.01 22.27 -2.08
N GLN A 139 -27.97 21.99 -2.87
CA GLN A 139 -28.12 21.20 -4.11
C GLN A 139 -28.39 19.72 -3.83
N LEU A 140 -27.74 19.16 -2.80
CA LEU A 140 -27.87 17.73 -2.47
C LEU A 140 -29.27 17.37 -1.94
N LYS A 141 -29.96 18.30 -1.26
CA LYS A 141 -31.36 18.13 -0.85
C LYS A 141 -32.26 17.72 -2.02
N GLU A 142 -32.05 18.33 -3.19
CA GLU A 142 -32.86 18.08 -4.39
C GLU A 142 -32.38 16.86 -5.20
N LYS A 143 -31.23 16.27 -4.86
CA LYS A 143 -30.59 15.17 -5.60
C LYS A 143 -30.58 13.84 -4.85
N ASN A 144 -30.86 13.84 -3.55
CA ASN A 144 -30.75 12.64 -2.74
C ASN A 144 -32.07 11.84 -2.71
N GLN A 145 -31.98 10.53 -2.92
CA GLN A 145 -33.15 9.65 -2.97
C GLN A 145 -33.83 9.44 -1.61
N TRP A 146 -33.10 9.72 -0.51
CA TRP A 146 -33.57 9.58 0.86
C TRP A 146 -34.42 10.77 1.32
N GLN A 147 -34.62 11.78 0.46
CA GLN A 147 -35.35 13.02 0.74
C GLN A 147 -34.89 13.72 2.02
N LEU A 148 -33.60 13.61 2.35
CA LEU A 148 -33.00 14.30 3.47
C LEU A 148 -33.06 15.81 3.23
N SER A 149 -33.47 16.52 4.27
CA SER A 149 -33.41 17.97 4.33
C SER A 149 -31.97 18.47 4.29
N ALA A 150 -31.80 19.75 3.91
CA ALA A 150 -30.49 20.38 3.97
C ALA A 150 -29.89 20.35 5.39
N ASP A 151 -30.72 20.41 6.43
CA ASP A 151 -30.26 20.38 7.83
C ASP A 151 -29.86 18.97 8.27
N GLU A 152 -30.52 17.92 7.80
CA GLU A 152 -30.05 16.54 7.99
C GLU A 152 -28.70 16.31 7.29
N LEU A 153 -28.54 16.78 6.05
CA LEU A 153 -27.27 16.67 5.32
C LEU A 153 -26.14 17.44 6.00
N LYS A 154 -26.40 18.63 6.56
CA LYS A 154 -25.44 19.39 7.36
C LYS A 154 -24.95 18.63 8.60
N LYS A 155 -25.76 17.73 9.17
CA LYS A 155 -25.33 16.90 10.31
C LYS A 155 -24.33 15.82 9.90
N LEU A 156 -24.39 15.31 8.67
CA LEU A 156 -23.47 14.29 8.15
C LEU A 156 -22.16 14.91 7.62
N LYS A 157 -22.24 16.14 7.13
CA LYS A 157 -21.15 16.86 6.44
C LYS A 157 -19.83 16.92 7.21
N PRO A 158 -19.76 17.17 8.54
CA PRO A 158 -18.49 17.28 9.25
C PRO A 158 -17.61 16.03 9.15
N GLY A 159 -18.23 14.85 9.10
CA GLY A 159 -17.53 13.56 8.91
C GLY A 159 -16.96 13.35 7.51
N LEU A 160 -17.16 14.31 6.59
CA LEU A 160 -16.75 14.27 5.18
C LEU A 160 -15.96 15.52 4.75
N GLU A 161 -15.81 16.53 5.62
CA GLU A 161 -15.06 17.75 5.31
C GLU A 161 -13.54 17.57 5.40
N LYS A 162 -13.10 16.61 6.23
CA LYS A 162 -11.70 16.25 6.36
C LYS A 162 -11.39 14.97 5.60
N ASP A 163 -10.24 14.96 4.95
CA ASP A 163 -9.69 13.77 4.33
C ASP A 163 -9.45 12.71 5.41
N PHE A 164 -9.86 11.47 5.13
CA PHE A 164 -9.53 10.36 5.99
C PHE A 164 -8.15 9.84 5.60
N LEU A 165 -7.14 10.18 6.39
CA LEU A 165 -5.74 9.86 6.07
C LEU A 165 -5.39 8.41 6.46
N PRO A 166 -4.58 7.72 5.64
CA PRO A 166 -4.11 6.37 5.93
C PRO A 166 -3.07 6.37 7.06
N LEU A 167 -2.69 5.17 7.52
CA LEU A 167 -1.48 4.97 8.32
C LEU A 167 -0.24 5.41 7.51
N TYR A 168 -0.20 5.03 6.23
CA TYR A 168 0.80 5.50 5.27
C TYR A 168 0.29 5.40 3.82
N PHE A 169 0.83 6.26 2.95
CA PHE A 169 0.73 6.13 1.50
C PHE A 169 1.87 5.28 0.96
N GLY A 170 1.65 4.63 -0.18
CA GLY A 170 2.69 3.88 -0.87
C GLY A 170 2.21 3.17 -2.13
N TRP A 171 3.15 2.53 -2.79
CA TRP A 171 2.90 1.65 -3.93
C TRP A 171 2.79 0.21 -3.45
N PHE A 172 1.59 -0.37 -3.53
CA PHE A 172 1.30 -1.74 -3.12
C PHE A 172 1.41 -2.66 -4.33
N LEU A 173 2.33 -3.63 -4.28
CA LEU A 173 2.58 -4.51 -5.41
C LEU A 173 1.34 -5.38 -5.71
N THR A 174 1.14 -5.68 -6.98
CA THR A 174 0.27 -6.79 -7.41
C THR A 174 0.73 -8.09 -6.75
N LYS A 175 -0.19 -9.04 -6.53
CA LYS A 175 0.15 -10.34 -5.94
C LYS A 175 1.28 -11.04 -6.70
N LYS A 176 1.18 -11.07 -8.04
CA LYS A 176 2.21 -11.66 -8.92
C LYS A 176 3.57 -10.98 -8.76
N SER A 177 3.61 -9.65 -8.75
CA SER A 177 4.88 -8.92 -8.59
C SER A 177 5.47 -9.11 -7.19
N SER A 178 4.61 -9.13 -6.16
CA SER A 178 5.00 -9.40 -4.79
C SER A 178 5.59 -10.80 -4.65
N GLU A 179 4.96 -11.83 -5.20
CA GLU A 179 5.46 -13.22 -5.17
C GLU A 179 6.80 -13.35 -5.92
N SER A 180 6.91 -12.71 -7.09
CA SER A 180 8.15 -12.70 -7.87
C SER A 180 9.31 -12.05 -7.11
N LEU A 181 9.09 -10.90 -6.47
CA LEU A 181 10.11 -10.22 -5.68
C LEU A 181 10.45 -10.97 -4.39
N ARG A 182 9.46 -11.56 -3.71
CA ARG A 182 9.71 -12.44 -2.54
C ARG A 182 10.58 -13.63 -2.92
N LYS A 183 10.33 -14.27 -4.06
CA LYS A 183 11.14 -15.39 -4.56
C LYS A 183 12.58 -14.94 -4.85
N ALA A 184 12.77 -13.80 -5.51
CA ALA A 184 14.11 -13.26 -5.76
C ALA A 184 14.87 -12.94 -4.46
N GLY A 185 14.19 -12.34 -3.48
CA GLY A 185 14.73 -12.09 -2.14
C GLY A 185 15.13 -13.38 -1.43
N GLN A 186 14.27 -14.40 -1.43
CA GLN A 186 14.57 -15.69 -0.81
C GLN A 186 15.80 -16.36 -1.43
N THR A 187 15.87 -16.44 -2.77
CA THR A 187 17.04 -17.02 -3.45
C THR A 187 18.31 -16.24 -3.12
N PHE A 188 18.25 -14.91 -3.05
CA PHE A 188 19.39 -14.10 -2.63
C PHE A 188 19.86 -14.43 -1.21
N LEU A 189 18.95 -14.54 -0.24
CA LEU A 189 19.30 -14.90 1.15
C LEU A 189 19.93 -16.29 1.24
N GLU A 190 19.40 -17.27 0.51
CA GLU A 190 19.91 -18.64 0.45
C GLU A 190 21.34 -18.68 -0.14
N GLU A 191 21.57 -17.96 -1.23
CA GLU A 191 22.89 -17.89 -1.86
C GLU A 191 23.91 -17.13 -1.01
N LEU A 192 23.51 -15.98 -0.45
CA LEU A 192 24.37 -15.17 0.41
C LEU A 192 24.81 -15.95 1.65
N GLY A 193 23.88 -16.62 2.34
CA GLY A 193 24.19 -17.43 3.52
C GLY A 193 25.16 -18.59 3.23
N ASN A 194 25.23 -19.04 1.97
CA ASN A 194 26.16 -20.08 1.53
C ASN A 194 27.49 -19.53 0.98
N HIS A 195 27.57 -18.23 0.69
CA HIS A 195 28.73 -17.59 0.09
C HIS A 195 29.95 -17.59 1.02
N LYS A 196 31.14 -17.91 0.48
CA LYS A 196 32.38 -18.05 1.28
C LYS A 196 32.78 -16.75 1.97
N ALA A 197 32.63 -15.60 1.31
CA ALA A 197 32.95 -14.30 1.91
C ALA A 197 32.00 -13.97 3.08
N PHE A 198 30.71 -14.24 2.92
CA PHE A 198 29.71 -14.02 3.97
C PHE A 198 30.00 -14.88 5.21
N LYS A 199 30.31 -16.17 5.03
CA LYS A 199 30.65 -17.08 6.13
C LYS A 199 31.85 -16.61 6.95
N LYS A 200 32.83 -15.94 6.33
CA LYS A 200 33.99 -15.35 7.03
C LYS A 200 33.61 -14.13 7.86
N GLU A 201 32.64 -13.35 7.41
CA GLU A 201 32.14 -12.16 8.13
C GLU A 201 31.02 -12.48 9.12
N LEU A 202 30.47 -13.70 9.11
CA LEU A 202 29.35 -14.11 9.95
C LEU A 202 29.52 -13.79 11.46
N PRO A 203 30.70 -13.95 12.08
CA PRO A 203 30.90 -13.54 13.49
C PRO A 203 30.70 -12.05 13.76
N HIS A 204 30.86 -11.20 12.74
CA HIS A 204 30.64 -9.75 12.84
C HIS A 204 29.23 -9.34 12.38
N PHE A 205 28.45 -10.27 11.82
CA PHE A 205 27.10 -10.02 11.32
C PHE A 205 26.05 -10.10 12.43
N VAL A 206 26.24 -10.98 13.42
CA VAL A 206 25.33 -11.12 14.57
C VAL A 206 26.12 -10.89 15.85
N SER A 207 25.66 -9.97 16.69
CA SER A 207 26.20 -9.78 18.04
C SER A 207 25.79 -10.96 18.93
N GLY A 208 26.73 -11.80 19.35
CA GLY A 208 26.49 -12.89 20.30
C GLY A 208 27.72 -13.78 20.52
N ASP A 209 27.80 -14.39 21.70
CA ASP A 209 28.96 -15.21 22.13
C ASP A 209 28.96 -16.64 21.57
N GLU A 210 27.88 -17.07 20.90
CA GLU A 210 27.80 -18.42 20.34
C GLU A 210 28.43 -18.50 18.94
N PRO A 211 29.42 -19.39 18.72
CA PRO A 211 29.98 -19.62 17.40
C PRO A 211 28.91 -20.23 16.48
N ARG A 212 28.37 -19.43 15.57
CA ARG A 212 27.47 -19.90 14.51
C ARG A 212 28.30 -20.34 13.32
N GLU A 213 28.47 -21.66 13.16
CA GLU A 213 29.10 -22.23 11.96
C GLU A 213 28.23 -22.08 10.71
N LYS A 214 26.91 -21.89 10.90
CA LYS A 214 25.93 -21.70 9.82
C LYS A 214 24.78 -20.84 10.31
N MET A 215 24.29 -19.97 9.42
CA MET A 215 23.12 -19.15 9.66
C MET A 215 22.18 -19.26 8.47
N ASP A 216 20.93 -19.61 8.74
CA ASP A 216 19.87 -19.55 7.74
C ASP A 216 19.26 -18.13 7.73
N LEU A 217 19.68 -17.33 6.75
CA LEU A 217 19.20 -15.96 6.59
C LEU A 217 17.71 -15.87 6.30
N VAL A 218 17.11 -16.90 5.68
CA VAL A 218 15.67 -16.94 5.40
C VAL A 218 14.88 -17.00 6.70
N THR A 219 15.34 -17.82 7.64
CA THR A 219 14.76 -17.94 8.99
C THR A 219 15.08 -16.72 9.84
N TYR A 220 16.30 -16.17 9.74
CA TYR A 220 16.70 -14.99 10.50
C TYR A 220 15.85 -13.76 10.16
N PHE A 221 15.59 -13.51 8.87
CA PHE A 221 14.68 -12.47 8.40
C PHE A 221 13.24 -12.96 8.28
N GLY A 222 12.82 -13.83 9.21
CA GLY A 222 11.53 -14.50 9.20
C GLY A 222 10.34 -13.56 9.44
N LYS A 223 10.55 -12.39 10.06
CA LYS A 223 9.53 -11.34 10.22
C LYS A 223 9.33 -10.68 8.85
N ARG A 224 8.22 -10.97 8.17
CA ARG A 224 7.95 -10.45 6.81
C ARG A 224 6.74 -9.53 6.81
N PRO A 225 6.67 -8.51 5.93
CA PRO A 225 5.47 -7.69 5.80
C PRO A 225 4.24 -8.55 5.50
N PRO A 226 3.12 -8.35 6.22
CA PRO A 226 1.87 -9.05 5.93
C PRO A 226 1.36 -8.67 4.54
N GLY A 227 0.69 -9.62 3.88
CA GLY A 227 0.08 -9.39 2.57
C GLY A 227 1.06 -9.16 1.43
N VAL A 228 0.68 -8.26 0.52
CA VAL A 228 1.52 -7.88 -0.61
C VAL A 228 2.66 -6.96 -0.15
N LEU A 229 3.81 -7.11 -0.79
CA LEU A 229 4.91 -6.18 -0.62
C LEU A 229 4.49 -4.77 -1.04
N HIS A 230 5.09 -3.75 -0.44
CA HIS A 230 4.81 -2.36 -0.76
C HIS A 230 6.08 -1.51 -0.64
N CYS A 231 6.08 -0.36 -1.33
CA CYS A 231 7.06 0.71 -1.19
C CYS A 231 6.37 1.93 -0.57
N THR A 232 6.66 2.21 0.70
CA THR A 232 6.06 3.32 1.44
C THR A 232 6.62 4.66 0.95
N THR A 233 5.74 5.64 0.74
CA THR A 233 6.13 7.03 0.46
C THR A 233 6.12 7.86 1.73
N LYS A 234 4.92 8.20 2.24
CA LYS A 234 4.73 9.05 3.42
C LYS A 234 3.97 8.29 4.50
N PHE A 235 4.59 8.17 5.66
CA PHE A 235 3.92 7.76 6.88
C PHE A 235 3.09 8.93 7.44
N CYS A 236 1.85 8.65 7.79
CA CYS A 236 0.84 9.65 8.14
C CYS A 236 0.29 9.47 9.56
N ASP A 237 0.31 8.26 10.12
CA ASP A 237 -0.33 7.93 11.41
C ASP A 237 -1.75 8.53 11.53
N TYR A 238 -2.56 8.31 10.49
CA TYR A 238 -3.94 8.82 10.41
C TYR A 238 -4.03 10.35 10.56
N GLY A 239 -3.00 11.06 10.12
CA GLY A 239 -2.89 12.53 10.18
C GLY A 239 -2.12 13.06 11.41
N LYS A 240 -1.65 12.20 12.31
CA LYS A 240 -0.86 12.64 13.47
C LYS A 240 0.61 12.92 13.13
N ALA A 241 1.13 12.30 12.07
CA ALA A 241 2.52 12.51 11.67
C ALA A 241 2.69 13.89 11.00
N ALA A 242 3.83 14.54 11.27
CA ALA A 242 4.12 15.85 10.69
C ALA A 242 4.16 15.81 9.14
N GLY A 243 3.54 16.79 8.51
CA GLY A 243 3.49 16.88 7.04
C GLY A 243 2.48 15.94 6.37
N ALA A 244 1.65 15.21 7.14
CA ALA A 244 0.72 14.22 6.60
C ALA A 244 -0.40 14.87 5.77
N ASP A 245 -1.04 15.91 6.32
CA ASP A 245 -2.08 16.66 5.62
C ASP A 245 -1.49 17.36 4.39
N GLU A 246 -0.36 18.04 4.53
CA GLU A 246 0.29 18.76 3.43
C GLU A 246 0.66 17.80 2.28
N TYR A 247 1.13 16.60 2.59
CA TYR A 247 1.40 15.57 1.59
C TYR A 247 0.12 15.08 0.90
N ALA A 248 -0.93 14.77 1.67
CA ALA A 248 -2.20 14.30 1.11
C ALA A 248 -2.91 15.37 0.27
N GLN A 249 -2.72 16.66 0.59
CA GLN A 249 -3.30 17.77 -0.17
C GLN A 249 -2.62 18.00 -1.53
N GLN A 250 -1.43 17.45 -1.78
CA GLN A 250 -0.71 17.69 -3.04
C GLN A 250 -1.51 17.17 -4.25
N ASP A 251 -1.60 18.01 -5.27
CA ASP A 251 -2.30 17.68 -6.52
C ASP A 251 -1.81 16.39 -7.15
N VAL A 252 -0.49 16.15 -7.12
CA VAL A 252 0.11 14.93 -7.69
C VAL A 252 -0.31 13.68 -6.92
N VAL A 253 -0.42 13.75 -5.59
CA VAL A 253 -0.88 12.66 -4.73
C VAL A 253 -2.34 12.35 -5.03
N LYS A 254 -3.21 13.37 -5.03
CA LYS A 254 -4.64 13.21 -5.34
C LYS A 254 -4.91 12.68 -6.76
N LYS A 255 -4.16 13.15 -7.76
CA LYS A 255 -4.30 12.71 -9.16
C LYS A 255 -3.76 11.29 -9.37
N SER A 256 -2.77 10.88 -8.59
CA SER A 256 -2.15 9.55 -8.70
C SER A 256 -2.80 8.49 -7.80
N TYR A 257 -3.68 8.88 -6.88
CA TYR A 257 -4.35 7.93 -5.97
C TYR A 257 -5.21 6.93 -6.76
N GLY A 258 -4.94 5.64 -6.57
CA GLY A 258 -5.52 4.55 -7.34
C GLY A 258 -4.90 4.32 -8.72
N LYS A 259 -3.80 4.98 -9.08
CA LYS A 259 -3.06 4.77 -10.34
C LYS A 259 -2.04 3.64 -10.20
N ALA A 260 -1.84 2.87 -11.28
CA ALA A 260 -0.78 1.88 -11.37
C ALA A 260 0.57 2.48 -11.78
N PHE A 261 1.63 1.87 -11.26
CA PHE A 261 3.03 2.20 -11.52
C PHE A 261 3.85 0.93 -11.75
N LYS A 262 5.01 1.09 -12.37
CA LYS A 262 6.01 0.03 -12.56
C LYS A 262 7.29 0.45 -11.85
N LEU A 263 7.50 -0.06 -10.65
CA LEU A 263 8.70 0.25 -9.88
C LEU A 263 9.88 -0.57 -10.41
N VAL A 264 11.05 0.07 -10.50
CA VAL A 264 12.29 -0.57 -10.93
C VAL A 264 13.12 -0.95 -9.71
N ILE A 265 13.44 -2.23 -9.58
CA ILE A 265 14.33 -2.75 -8.54
C ILE A 265 15.73 -2.91 -9.12
N SER A 266 16.69 -2.21 -8.53
CA SER A 266 18.08 -2.19 -9.02
C SER A 266 19.05 -3.02 -8.19
N ALA A 267 18.74 -3.23 -6.91
CA ALA A 267 19.56 -4.03 -6.02
C ALA A 267 18.72 -4.71 -4.94
N LEU A 268 19.22 -5.83 -4.44
CA LEU A 268 18.77 -6.41 -3.17
C LEU A 268 19.87 -6.17 -2.13
N PHE A 269 19.49 -5.98 -0.87
CA PHE A 269 20.46 -5.75 0.19
C PHE A 269 20.10 -6.46 1.48
N VAL A 270 21.13 -6.68 2.29
CA VAL A 270 21.06 -7.26 3.63
C VAL A 270 21.92 -6.42 4.56
N THR A 271 21.41 -6.16 5.75
CA THR A 271 22.15 -5.67 6.92
C THR A 271 21.93 -6.66 8.07
N PRO A 272 22.60 -6.52 9.22
CA PRO A 272 22.25 -7.29 10.41
C PRO A 272 20.79 -7.14 10.84
N LYS A 273 20.12 -6.05 10.48
CA LYS A 273 18.77 -5.73 10.97
C LYS A 273 17.69 -6.08 9.96
N THR A 274 17.93 -5.82 8.68
CA THR A 274 16.89 -5.91 7.64
C THR A 274 17.42 -6.46 6.33
N THR A 275 16.49 -6.95 5.50
CA THR A 275 16.72 -7.20 4.09
C THR A 275 15.66 -6.49 3.26
N GLY A 276 16.09 -5.86 2.19
CA GLY A 276 15.24 -5.03 1.35
C GLY A 276 15.65 -5.04 -0.12
N ALA A 277 14.79 -4.44 -0.93
CA ALA A 277 15.02 -4.19 -2.34
C ALA A 277 15.10 -2.67 -2.57
N ARG A 278 16.16 -2.20 -3.24
CA ARG A 278 16.34 -0.80 -3.62
C ARG A 278 15.46 -0.48 -4.81
N VAL A 279 14.62 0.54 -4.67
CA VAL A 279 13.75 1.04 -5.74
C VAL A 279 14.41 2.26 -6.39
N GLU A 280 14.47 2.27 -7.71
CA GLU A 280 14.82 3.47 -8.47
C GLU A 280 13.54 4.18 -8.91
N LEU A 281 13.30 5.36 -8.34
CA LEU A 281 12.14 6.16 -8.69
C LEU A 281 12.35 6.86 -10.03
N SER A 282 11.38 6.70 -10.93
CA SER A 282 11.29 7.40 -12.20
C SER A 282 10.82 8.85 -12.04
N GLU A 283 10.83 9.62 -13.12
CA GLU A 283 10.28 10.99 -13.17
C GLU A 283 8.79 11.06 -12.81
N GLN A 284 8.03 9.96 -12.97
CA GLN A 284 6.63 9.89 -12.58
C GLN A 284 6.44 9.61 -11.09
N GLU A 285 7.39 8.90 -10.46
CA GLU A 285 7.30 8.48 -9.06
C GLU A 285 7.96 9.50 -8.12
N LEU A 286 9.04 10.15 -8.55
CA LEU A 286 9.75 11.17 -7.77
C LEU A 286 8.84 12.30 -7.25
N PRO A 287 7.89 12.84 -8.03
CA PRO A 287 6.94 13.83 -7.53
C PRO A 287 6.08 13.35 -6.34
N LEU A 288 5.81 12.05 -6.23
CA LEU A 288 5.09 11.44 -5.11
C LEU A 288 5.99 11.17 -3.90
N TRP A 289 7.31 11.33 -4.04
CA TRP A 289 8.25 11.11 -2.96
C TRP A 289 8.31 12.31 -2.02
N PRO A 290 8.15 12.15 -0.69
CA PRO A 290 8.22 13.28 0.23
C PRO A 290 9.64 13.86 0.33
N ASN A 291 9.75 15.16 0.60
CA ASN A 291 11.03 15.90 0.53
C ASN A 291 11.88 15.80 1.80
N ASP A 292 11.33 15.24 2.87
CA ASP A 292 11.88 15.22 4.23
C ASP A 292 12.46 13.84 4.64
N VAL A 293 12.36 12.82 3.80
CA VAL A 293 12.65 11.42 4.21
C VAL A 293 14.05 10.91 3.88
N ASP A 294 14.77 11.53 2.93
CA ASP A 294 16.06 11.06 2.41
C ASP A 294 17.27 11.57 3.22
N ARG A 295 17.19 11.57 4.54
CA ARG A 295 18.23 12.12 5.44
C ARG A 295 18.38 11.27 6.69
N LEU A 296 19.61 11.00 7.12
CA LEU A 296 19.91 10.40 8.44
C LEU A 296 20.21 11.48 9.47
N SER A 297 20.88 12.57 9.04
CA SER A 297 21.07 13.80 9.81
C SER A 297 20.61 15.03 9.01
N PRO A 298 20.31 16.16 9.67
CA PRO A 298 19.87 17.39 8.98
C PRO A 298 20.87 17.94 7.94
N SER A 299 22.15 17.60 8.08
CA SER A 299 23.25 18.01 7.19
C SER A 299 23.44 17.11 5.97
N ASP A 300 22.73 15.97 5.87
CA ASP A 300 22.90 15.04 4.75
C ASP A 300 22.32 15.59 3.44
N SER A 301 23.05 15.37 2.34
CA SER A 301 22.66 15.75 0.97
C SER A 301 22.57 14.52 0.04
N LEU A 302 21.70 13.58 0.39
CA LEU A 302 21.42 12.42 -0.44
C LEU A 302 20.41 12.78 -1.54
N PRO A 303 20.47 12.15 -2.73
CA PRO A 303 19.54 12.44 -3.81
C PRO A 303 18.11 12.10 -3.37
N ARG A 304 17.13 12.85 -3.88
CA ARG A 304 15.72 12.55 -3.63
C ARG A 304 15.38 11.13 -4.12
N GLY A 305 14.66 10.36 -3.32
CA GLY A 305 14.34 8.96 -3.59
C GLY A 305 15.37 7.96 -3.06
N SER A 306 16.44 8.39 -2.39
CA SER A 306 17.48 7.48 -1.87
C SER A 306 16.96 6.48 -0.85
N ARG A 307 15.89 6.81 -0.13
CA ARG A 307 15.24 5.92 0.84
C ARG A 307 14.19 5.01 0.20
N ALA A 308 13.96 5.08 -1.12
CA ALA A 308 12.93 4.26 -1.78
C ALA A 308 13.31 2.77 -1.75
N HIS A 309 12.50 1.98 -1.04
CA HIS A 309 12.76 0.57 -0.83
C HIS A 309 11.47 -0.24 -0.67
N ILE A 310 11.62 -1.55 -0.80
CA ILE A 310 10.62 -2.55 -0.39
C ILE A 310 11.27 -3.46 0.64
N THR A 311 10.71 -3.53 1.85
CA THR A 311 11.17 -4.45 2.89
C THR A 311 10.82 -5.89 2.53
N LEU A 312 11.80 -6.78 2.59
CA LEU A 312 11.62 -8.21 2.29
C LEU A 312 11.57 -9.05 3.58
N GLY A 313 12.25 -8.61 4.62
CA GLY A 313 12.21 -9.21 5.95
C GLY A 313 13.04 -8.44 6.98
N CYS A 314 12.74 -8.67 8.25
CA CYS A 314 13.41 -8.06 9.39
C CYS A 314 13.90 -9.14 10.35
N ALA A 315 14.99 -8.86 11.06
CA ALA A 315 15.43 -9.67 12.18
C ALA A 315 14.41 -9.58 13.35
N SER A 316 14.58 -10.45 14.35
CA SER A 316 13.76 -10.39 15.57
C SER A 316 13.83 -9.00 16.21
N GLU A 317 12.69 -8.50 16.68
CA GLU A 317 12.55 -7.19 17.35
C GLU A 317 12.89 -5.95 16.48
N VAL A 318 13.15 -6.13 15.18
CA VAL A 318 13.39 -5.01 14.26
C VAL A 318 12.09 -4.59 13.54
N GLU A 319 11.81 -3.29 13.55
CA GLU A 319 10.67 -2.70 12.84
C GLU A 319 11.00 -2.41 11.36
N ALA A 320 9.98 -2.47 10.50
CA ALA A 320 10.17 -2.37 9.05
C ALA A 320 10.78 -1.03 8.60
N VAL A 321 10.48 0.06 9.33
CA VAL A 321 11.02 1.41 9.08
C VAL A 321 12.55 1.47 9.05
N GLN A 322 13.21 0.56 9.78
CA GLN A 322 14.66 0.45 9.82
C GLN A 322 15.25 0.16 8.43
N THR A 323 14.52 -0.55 7.56
CA THR A 323 14.99 -0.93 6.22
C THR A 323 15.34 0.28 5.36
N GLY A 324 14.57 1.36 5.48
CA GLY A 324 14.85 2.60 4.77
C GLY A 324 16.06 3.34 5.34
N LEU A 325 16.27 3.29 6.66
CA LEU A 325 17.44 3.89 7.31
C LEU A 325 18.71 3.14 6.92
N ASP A 326 18.65 1.80 6.95
CA ASP A 326 19.72 0.91 6.48
C ASP A 326 20.10 1.19 5.02
N LEU A 327 19.10 1.40 4.14
CA LEU A 327 19.37 1.77 2.75
C LEU A 327 20.05 3.15 2.64
N LEU A 328 19.64 4.15 3.42
CA LEU A 328 20.28 5.46 3.40
C LEU A 328 21.74 5.39 3.86
N GLU A 329 22.08 4.55 4.83
CA GLU A 329 23.46 4.33 5.24
C GLU A 329 24.30 3.73 4.11
N ILE A 330 23.74 2.74 3.39
CA ILE A 330 24.38 2.15 2.20
C ILE A 330 24.61 3.23 1.13
N VAL A 331 23.58 4.01 0.79
CA VAL A 331 23.67 5.06 -0.25
C VAL A 331 24.67 6.16 0.16
N LYS A 332 24.71 6.54 1.44
CA LYS A 332 25.66 7.51 1.98
C LYS A 332 27.11 7.02 1.85
N GLN A 333 27.35 5.75 2.16
CA GLN A 333 28.68 5.14 2.01
C GLN A 333 29.11 5.08 0.53
N GLU A 334 28.21 4.64 -0.37
CA GLU A 334 28.46 4.60 -1.82
C GLU A 334 28.80 5.99 -2.37
N LYS A 335 28.08 7.04 -1.94
CA LYS A 335 28.36 8.44 -2.32
C LYS A 335 29.68 8.96 -1.77
N GLY A 336 30.11 8.48 -0.61
CA GLY A 336 31.41 8.81 -0.02
C GLY A 336 32.62 8.20 -0.75
N GLY A 337 32.40 7.51 -1.88
CA GLY A 337 33.45 6.88 -2.67
C GLY A 337 33.74 5.43 -2.28
N ASN A 338 33.11 4.91 -1.23
CA ASN A 338 33.26 3.52 -0.80
C ASN A 338 32.07 2.69 -1.31
N ARG A 339 32.23 2.07 -2.49
CA ARG A 339 31.20 1.21 -3.09
C ARG A 339 31.20 -0.23 -2.55
N GLY A 340 32.02 -0.51 -1.54
CA GLY A 340 32.28 -1.87 -1.06
C GLY A 340 33.22 -2.65 -1.98
N GLU A 341 33.65 -3.82 -1.48
CA GLU A 341 34.45 -4.79 -2.22
C GLU A 341 33.53 -5.71 -3.03
N GLU A 342 33.79 -5.86 -4.34
CA GLU A 342 33.12 -6.88 -5.16
C GLU A 342 33.67 -8.25 -4.75
N VAL A 343 32.87 -9.03 -4.03
CA VAL A 343 33.30 -10.32 -3.45
C VAL A 343 32.93 -11.53 -4.31
N GLY A 344 32.22 -11.31 -5.43
CA GLY A 344 31.81 -12.35 -6.35
C GLY A 344 30.52 -12.03 -7.11
N GLU A 345 29.99 -13.05 -7.77
CA GLU A 345 28.76 -12.98 -8.54
C GLU A 345 27.77 -14.04 -8.04
N LEU A 346 26.51 -13.63 -7.88
CA LEU A 346 25.37 -14.49 -7.58
C LEU A 346 24.50 -14.62 -8.83
N HIS A 347 23.50 -15.50 -8.81
CA HIS A 347 22.70 -15.81 -10.01
C HIS A 347 22.06 -14.60 -10.71
N ARG A 348 21.83 -13.50 -9.96
CA ARG A 348 21.15 -12.28 -10.42
C ARG A 348 22.08 -11.10 -10.64
N GLY A 349 23.36 -11.20 -10.30
CA GLY A 349 24.34 -10.13 -10.52
C GLY A 349 25.44 -10.09 -9.47
N LYS A 350 26.09 -8.94 -9.37
CA LYS A 350 27.34 -8.77 -8.61
C LYS A 350 27.08 -8.53 -7.12
N LEU A 351 27.85 -9.22 -6.28
CA LEU A 351 27.74 -9.12 -4.83
C LEU A 351 28.85 -8.23 -4.27
N TYR A 352 28.45 -7.28 -3.44
CA TYR A 352 29.34 -6.33 -2.78
C TYR A 352 29.26 -6.49 -1.25
N SER A 353 30.40 -6.55 -0.59
CA SER A 353 30.52 -6.36 0.87
C SER A 353 30.85 -4.89 1.15
N LEU A 354 30.01 -4.20 1.91
CA LEU A 354 30.25 -2.83 2.34
C LEU A 354 30.84 -2.77 3.75
N GLY A 355 31.14 -3.91 4.36
CA GLY A 355 31.56 -4.03 5.75
C GLY A 355 30.42 -3.74 6.74
N SER A 356 30.70 -4.02 8.02
CA SER A 356 29.71 -3.92 9.11
C SER A 356 28.45 -4.74 8.85
N GLY A 357 28.61 -5.91 8.21
CA GLY A 357 27.50 -6.81 7.88
C GLY A 357 26.56 -6.30 6.79
N ARG A 358 26.93 -5.28 6.01
CA ARG A 358 26.11 -4.77 4.90
C ARG A 358 26.52 -5.40 3.59
N TRP A 359 25.56 -5.98 2.90
CA TRP A 359 25.73 -6.70 1.64
C TRP A 359 24.75 -6.18 0.61
N VAL A 360 25.22 -5.94 -0.62
CA VAL A 360 24.40 -5.47 -1.73
C VAL A 360 24.61 -6.40 -2.93
N LEU A 361 23.52 -6.96 -3.43
CA LEU A 361 23.45 -7.63 -4.71
C LEU A 361 22.96 -6.63 -5.76
N SER A 362 23.88 -6.12 -6.58
CA SER A 362 23.54 -5.29 -7.73
C SER A 362 22.99 -6.17 -8.85
N LEU A 363 21.75 -5.91 -9.26
CA LEU A 363 21.07 -6.75 -10.25
C LEU A 363 21.61 -6.47 -11.65
N ALA A 364 22.12 -7.49 -12.33
CA ALA A 364 22.60 -7.37 -13.71
C ALA A 364 21.46 -6.98 -14.67
N LYS A 365 20.26 -7.52 -14.42
CA LYS A 365 19.02 -7.09 -15.04
C LYS A 365 18.06 -6.61 -13.96
N LYS A 366 17.73 -5.31 -13.99
CA LYS A 366 16.75 -4.71 -13.08
C LYS A 366 15.41 -5.43 -13.17
N MET A 367 14.72 -5.57 -12.05
CA MET A 367 13.38 -6.16 -12.02
C MET A 367 12.33 -5.06 -12.09
N GLU A 368 11.27 -5.28 -12.86
CA GLU A 368 10.11 -4.40 -12.87
C GLU A 368 8.97 -5.05 -12.08
N VAL A 369 8.36 -4.30 -11.17
CA VAL A 369 7.23 -4.77 -10.35
C VAL A 369 6.04 -3.82 -10.51
N LYS A 370 4.87 -4.38 -10.85
CA LYS A 370 3.63 -3.61 -10.95
C LYS A 370 3.06 -3.34 -9.57
N ALA A 371 2.65 -2.10 -9.32
CA ALA A 371 2.07 -1.67 -8.06
C ALA A 371 0.96 -0.63 -8.25
N ILE A 372 0.11 -0.45 -7.23
CA ILE A 372 -0.92 0.59 -7.19
C ILE A 372 -0.57 1.60 -6.11
N PHE A 373 -0.59 2.89 -6.44
CA PHE A 373 -0.42 3.95 -5.44
C PHE A 373 -1.73 4.18 -4.69
N THR A 374 -1.76 3.89 -3.39
CA THR A 374 -2.93 4.10 -2.51
C THR A 374 -2.50 4.30 -1.06
N GLY A 375 -3.44 4.31 -0.12
CA GLY A 375 -3.20 4.33 1.32
C GLY A 375 -3.47 2.97 1.98
N TYR A 376 -2.69 2.64 3.02
CA TYR A 376 -3.00 1.54 3.94
C TYR A 376 -3.65 2.09 5.20
N TYR A 377 -4.83 1.57 5.53
CA TYR A 377 -5.67 2.07 6.63
C TYR A 377 -5.79 1.09 7.80
N GLY A 378 -5.17 -0.08 7.70
CA GLY A 378 -5.18 -1.08 8.75
C GLY A 378 -4.39 -0.65 9.98
N LYS A 379 -4.72 -1.23 11.14
CA LYS A 379 -4.12 -0.90 12.45
C LYS A 379 -2.69 -1.45 12.63
N GLY A 380 -2.04 -1.92 11.56
CA GLY A 380 -0.69 -2.49 11.59
C GLY A 380 -0.56 -3.78 12.41
N LYS A 381 -1.70 -4.39 12.81
CA LYS A 381 -1.73 -5.63 13.57
C LYS A 381 -1.88 -6.83 12.63
N PRO A 382 -1.26 -7.98 12.95
CA PRO A 382 -1.50 -9.22 12.23
C PRO A 382 -3.00 -9.57 12.31
N VAL A 383 -3.70 -9.52 11.18
CA VAL A 383 -5.04 -10.10 11.09
C VAL A 383 -4.87 -11.54 10.62
N PRO A 384 -5.46 -12.55 11.29
CA PRO A 384 -5.44 -13.93 10.83
C PRO A 384 -5.97 -13.99 9.40
N THR A 385 -5.10 -14.26 8.44
CA THR A 385 -5.50 -14.35 7.03
C THR A 385 -6.36 -15.58 6.84
N HIS A 386 -7.55 -15.44 6.26
CA HIS A 386 -8.40 -16.56 5.90
C HIS A 386 -7.85 -17.27 4.65
N SER A 387 -6.68 -17.90 4.76
CA SER A 387 -6.12 -18.70 3.67
C SER A 387 -6.65 -20.13 3.75
N SER A 388 -7.26 -20.61 2.67
CA SER A 388 -7.76 -21.98 2.52
C SER A 388 -6.65 -23.03 2.34
N ARG A 389 -5.40 -22.70 2.66
CA ARG A 389 -4.25 -23.62 2.55
C ARG A 389 -3.49 -23.68 3.87
N LYS A 390 -3.48 -24.88 4.47
CA LYS A 390 -2.61 -25.25 5.60
C LYS A 390 -1.15 -25.10 5.17
N GLY A 391 -0.52 -23.99 5.55
CA GLY A 391 0.92 -23.75 5.48
C GLY A 391 1.30 -22.83 6.63
N GLY A 392 2.33 -23.20 7.41
CA GLY A 392 2.62 -22.68 8.74
C GLY A 392 2.53 -21.16 8.88
N ALA A 393 1.95 -20.72 10.00
CA ALA A 393 1.86 -19.31 10.37
C ALA A 393 3.26 -18.69 10.48
N LEU A 394 3.62 -17.83 9.54
CA LEU A 394 4.82 -17.00 9.61
C LEU A 394 4.50 -15.73 10.41
N GLN A 395 5.43 -15.30 11.26
CA GLN A 395 5.27 -14.07 12.05
C GLN A 395 5.36 -12.84 11.13
N SER A 396 4.34 -11.99 11.17
CA SER A 396 4.26 -10.79 10.34
C SER A 396 4.93 -9.58 11.00
N CYS A 397 5.46 -8.66 10.19
CA CYS A 397 5.99 -7.39 10.69
C CYS A 397 4.89 -6.45 11.15
N THR A 398 5.12 -5.76 12.25
CA THR A 398 4.46 -4.48 12.56
C THR A 398 5.10 -3.41 11.68
N ILE A 399 4.27 -2.51 11.14
CA ILE A 399 4.70 -1.34 10.37
C ILE A 399 4.45 -0.15 11.29
N ILE A 400 5.46 0.27 12.04
CA ILE A 400 5.47 1.56 12.76
C ILE A 400 6.60 2.40 12.20
#